data_AF-A0A1G3UIC0-F1
#
_entry.id   AF-A0A1G3UIC0-F1
#
_cell.length_a   1.000
_cell.length_b   1.000
_cell.length_c   1.000
_cell.angle_alpha   90.00
_cell.angle_beta   90.00
_cell.angle_gamma   90.00
#
_symmetry.space_group_name_H-M   'P 1'
#
loop_
_entity.id
_entity.type
_entity.pdbx_description
1 polymer ?
#
loop_
_entity_poly.entity_id
_entity_poly.type
_entity_poly.pdbx_seq_one_letter_code
_entity_poly.pdbx_strand_id
1 'polypeptide(L)'
;MENRKMIEKTYFGLSVHVYSERCVLESDIQKLPFYTFWKESAKGTTCLLLDGDNGIYLHDWENFCKLFIETGKHRLIDNKSLVRGSNE
;
A
#
# COMPACT_ATOMS: atom_id res chain seq x y z
N MET A 1 28.82 16.03 12.45
CA MET A 1 27.98 16.48 11.32
C MET A 1 27.42 15.24 10.67
N GLU A 2 26.33 14.71 11.20
CA GLU A 2 25.65 13.56 10.60
C GLU A 2 24.48 14.13 9.79
N ASN A 3 24.67 14.17 8.47
CA ASN A 3 23.62 14.54 7.52
C ASN A 3 22.51 13.49 7.63
N ARG A 4 21.58 13.68 8.55
CA ARG A 4 20.30 12.97 8.56
C ARG A 4 19.60 13.34 7.27
N LYS A 5 19.82 12.56 6.21
CA LYS A 5 18.95 12.52 5.04
C LYS A 5 17.55 12.39 5.63
N MET A 6 16.75 13.45 5.57
CA MET A 6 15.38 13.40 6.07
C MET A 6 14.68 12.37 5.20
N ILE A 7 14.59 11.16 5.72
CA ILE A 7 13.76 10.12 5.13
C ILE A 7 12.35 10.62 5.39
N GLU A 8 11.72 11.25 4.38
CA GLU A 8 10.29 11.52 4.44
C GLU A 8 9.62 10.18 4.78
N LYS A 9 8.87 10.15 5.88
CA LYS A 9 8.21 8.95 6.37
C LYS A 9 6.79 8.96 5.83
N THR A 10 6.36 7.85 5.24
CA THR A 10 4.96 7.71 4.80
C THR A 10 4.01 7.48 5.98
N TYR A 11 2.71 7.37 5.71
CA TYR A 11 1.65 7.07 6.70
C TYR A 11 2.00 5.94 7.69
N PHE A 12 2.77 4.94 7.24
CA PHE A 12 3.15 3.77 8.04
C PHE A 12 4.64 3.76 8.44
N GLY A 13 5.31 4.92 8.37
CA GLY A 13 6.71 5.04 8.78
C GLY A 13 7.70 4.43 7.79
N LEU A 14 7.30 4.11 6.56
CA LEU A 14 8.20 3.60 5.53
C LEU A 14 9.13 4.69 5.02
N SER A 15 10.33 4.27 4.63
CA SER A 15 11.32 5.16 4.03
C SER A 15 10.94 5.51 2.59
N VAL A 16 10.84 6.81 2.29
CA VAL A 16 10.74 7.27 0.91
C VAL A 16 12.13 7.35 0.30
N HIS A 17 12.31 6.65 -0.81
CA HIS A 17 13.51 6.67 -1.62
C HIS A 17 13.28 7.57 -2.83
N VAL A 18 14.25 8.44 -3.11
CA VAL A 18 14.18 9.37 -4.24
C VAL A 18 15.24 8.92 -5.26
N TYR A 19 14.77 8.28 -6.32
CA TYR A 19 15.58 7.94 -7.49
C TYR A 19 15.25 8.96 -8.59
N SER A 20 14.61 8.53 -9.70
CA SER A 20 14.01 9.43 -10.69
C SER A 20 12.68 10.00 -10.23
N GLU A 21 11.93 9.23 -9.45
CA GLU A 21 10.68 9.62 -8.79
C GLU A 21 10.71 9.17 -7.33
N ARG A 22 9.76 9.68 -6.53
CA ARG A 22 9.60 9.28 -5.13
C ARG A 22 8.90 7.93 -5.06
N CYS A 23 9.52 6.96 -4.42
CA CYS A 23 8.96 5.61 -4.26
C CYS A 23 9.25 5.03 -2.87
N VAL A 24 8.52 4.00 -2.51
CA VAL A 24 8.78 3.13 -1.36
C VAL A 24 9.16 1.74 -1.85
N LEU A 25 10.10 1.09 -1.19
CA LEU A 25 10.52 -0.26 -1.58
C LEU A 25 9.50 -1.30 -1.11
N GLU A 26 9.21 -2.28 -1.95
CA GLU A 26 8.34 -3.41 -1.59
C GLU A 26 8.91 -4.16 -0.38
N SER A 27 10.23 -4.33 -0.28
CA SER A 27 10.89 -4.92 0.90
C SER A 27 10.56 -4.20 2.22
N ASP A 28 10.36 -2.87 2.18
CA ASP A 28 9.95 -2.11 3.35
C ASP A 28 8.46 -2.29 3.64
N ILE A 29 7.61 -2.35 2.60
CA ILE A 29 6.18 -2.65 2.73
C ILE A 29 5.98 -4.07 3.28
N GLN A 30 6.84 -5.03 2.92
CA GLN A 30 6.79 -6.41 3.38
C GLN A 30 6.92 -6.55 4.91
N LYS A 31 7.53 -5.58 5.58
CA LYS A 31 7.64 -5.53 7.04
C LYS A 31 6.32 -5.14 7.73
N LEU A 32 5.34 -4.66 6.97
CA LEU A 32 4.05 -4.25 7.51
C LEU A 32 3.12 -5.47 7.71
N PRO A 33 2.30 -5.46 8.77
CA PRO A 33 1.43 -6.59 9.12
C PRO A 33 0.30 -6.84 8.09
N PHE A 34 0.10 -5.92 7.15
CA PHE A 34 -0.90 -5.99 6.09
C PHE A 34 -0.26 -6.06 4.69
N TYR A 35 1.01 -6.47 4.59
CA TYR A 35 1.69 -6.62 3.29
C TYR A 35 0.92 -7.52 2.31
N THR A 36 0.42 -8.67 2.77
CA THR A 36 -0.33 -9.60 1.92
C THR A 36 -1.57 -8.94 1.32
N PHE A 37 -2.31 -8.20 2.14
CA PHE A 37 -3.47 -7.42 1.73
C PHE A 37 -3.10 -6.34 0.72
N TRP A 38 -2.03 -5.59 0.98
CA TRP A 38 -1.54 -4.60 0.02
C TRP A 38 -1.12 -5.26 -1.29
N LYS A 39 -0.43 -6.41 -1.25
CA LYS A 39 0.05 -7.14 -2.43
C LYS A 39 -1.10 -7.63 -3.31
N GLU A 40 -2.20 -8.07 -2.71
CA GLU A 40 -3.42 -8.41 -3.45
C GLU A 40 -4.06 -7.19 -4.10
N SER A 41 -4.07 -6.05 -3.41
CA SER A 41 -4.57 -4.77 -3.96
C SER A 41 -3.67 -4.19 -5.05
N ALA A 42 -2.35 -4.37 -4.94
CA ALA A 42 -1.34 -3.90 -5.89
C ALA A 42 -1.20 -4.82 -7.12
N LYS A 43 -1.94 -5.92 -7.18
CA LYS A 43 -1.90 -6.87 -8.29
C LYS A 43 -2.44 -6.20 -9.56
N GLY A 44 -1.52 -5.83 -10.46
CA GLY A 44 -1.83 -5.11 -11.70
C GLY A 44 -1.41 -3.65 -11.71
N THR A 45 -0.88 -3.13 -10.59
CA THR A 45 -0.24 -1.81 -10.54
C THR A 45 1.14 -1.86 -11.21
N THR A 46 1.53 -0.75 -11.84
CA THR A 46 2.87 -0.60 -12.43
C THR A 46 3.89 -0.30 -11.32
N CYS A 47 4.86 -1.20 -11.14
CA CYS A 47 5.98 -1.01 -10.22
C CYS A 47 7.27 -0.67 -10.99
N LEU A 48 8.18 0.06 -10.36
CA LEU A 48 9.54 0.31 -10.85
C LEU A 48 10.46 -0.82 -10.39
N LEU A 49 11.14 -1.50 -11.31
CA LEU A 49 12.17 -2.47 -10.92
C LEU A 49 13.48 -1.72 -10.63
N LEU A 50 13.88 -1.68 -9.36
CA LEU A 50 15.06 -0.98 -8.86
C LEU A 50 16.03 -1.98 -8.24
N ASP A 51 17.12 -2.28 -8.94
CA ASP A 51 18.23 -3.12 -8.45
C ASP A 51 17.78 -4.49 -7.86
N GLY A 52 16.70 -5.06 -8.40
CA GLY A 52 16.14 -6.34 -7.94
C GLY A 52 15.06 -6.23 -6.86
N ASP A 53 14.70 -5.02 -6.44
CA ASP A 53 13.52 -4.73 -5.60
C ASP A 53 12.45 -3.97 -6.41
N ASN A 54 11.20 -4.07 -5.99
CA ASN A 54 10.10 -3.34 -6.60
C ASN A 54 9.89 -2.01 -5.86
N GLY A 55 10.19 -0.91 -6.52
CA GLY A 55 9.81 0.44 -6.11
C GLY A 55 8.35 0.72 -6.45
N ILE A 56 7.57 1.02 -5.42
CA ILE A 56 6.18 1.44 -5.55
C ILE A 56 6.12 2.95 -5.54
N TYR A 57 5.50 3.55 -6.54
CA TYR A 57 5.36 5.00 -6.60
C TYR A 57 4.71 5.53 -5.33
N LEU A 58 5.29 6.59 -4.77
CA LEU A 58 4.81 7.17 -3.52
C LEU A 58 3.34 7.58 -3.63
N HIS A 59 2.93 8.13 -4.78
CA HIS A 59 1.54 8.51 -5.04
C HIS A 59 0.57 7.34 -4.95
N ASP A 60 0.90 6.19 -5.56
CA ASP A 60 0.08 4.98 -5.49
C ASP A 60 0.00 4.44 -4.07
N TRP A 61 1.14 4.45 -3.36
CA TRP A 61 1.19 4.05 -1.95
C TRP A 61 0.33 4.96 -1.08
N GLU A 62 0.41 6.28 -1.24
CA GLU A 62 -0.40 7.24 -0.48
C GLU A 62 -1.89 7.11 -0.77
N ASN A 63 -2.27 6.90 -2.03
CA ASN A 63 -3.67 6.65 -2.40
C ASN A 63 -4.19 5.35 -1.76
N PHE A 64 -3.39 4.29 -1.78
CA PHE A 64 -3.73 3.06 -1.05
C PHE A 64 -3.88 3.31 0.44
N CYS A 65 -2.94 4.02 1.08
CA CYS A 65 -2.98 4.34 2.50
C CYS A 65 -4.26 5.11 2.86
N LYS A 66 -4.61 6.13 2.07
CA LYS A 66 -5.85 6.91 2.25
C LYS A 66 -7.07 6.02 2.15
N LEU A 67 -7.19 5.23 1.07
CA LEU A 67 -8.30 4.29 0.89
C LEU A 67 -8.37 3.29 2.05
N PHE A 68 -7.24 2.75 2.49
CA PHE A 68 -7.17 1.80 3.60
C PHE A 68 -7.62 2.43 4.93
N ILE A 69 -7.22 3.68 5.22
CA ILE A 69 -7.62 4.42 6.41
C ILE A 69 -9.12 4.80 6.34
N GLU A 70 -9.60 5.27 5.20
CA GLU A 70 -10.98 5.74 5.03
C GLU A 70 -11.99 4.59 4.99
N THR A 71 -11.65 3.46 4.35
CA THR A 71 -12.60 2.36 4.16
C THR A 71 -12.38 1.19 5.10
N GLY A 72 -11.16 0.99 5.62
CA GLY A 72 -10.78 -0.21 6.38
C GLY A 72 -11.07 -1.53 5.66
N LYS A 73 -11.34 -1.52 4.34
CA LYS A 73 -11.89 -2.66 3.59
C LYS A 73 -11.25 -2.79 2.21
N HIS A 74 -10.88 -4.03 1.86
CA HIS A 74 -10.12 -4.44 0.66
C HIS A 74 -10.82 -4.17 -0.67
N ARG A 75 -12.14 -4.02 -0.65
CA ARG A 75 -13.00 -3.79 -1.79
C ARG A 75 -14.40 -3.64 -1.20
N LEU A 76 -15.26 -2.90 -1.88
CA LEU A 76 -16.69 -2.95 -1.65
C LEU A 76 -17.16 -4.41 -1.76
N ILE A 77 -17.17 -5.15 -0.66
CA ILE A 77 -18.15 -6.21 -0.46
C ILE A 77 -19.44 -5.43 -0.23
N ASP A 78 -20.14 -5.16 -1.33
CA ASP A 78 -21.53 -4.76 -1.28
C ASP A 78 -22.26 -5.89 -0.56
N ASN A 79 -22.58 -5.64 0.70
CA ASN A 79 -23.12 -6.62 1.63
C ASN A 79 -24.62 -6.80 1.35
N LYS A 80 -25.00 -7.08 0.10
CA LYS A 80 -26.40 -7.11 -0.36
C LYS A 80 -26.90 -8.47 -0.83
N SER A 81 -26.23 -9.56 -0.46
CA SER A 81 -26.71 -10.91 -0.83
C SER A 81 -26.84 -11.91 0.32
N LEU A 82 -26.78 -11.49 1.59
CA LEU A 82 -27.07 -12.41 2.69
C LEU A 82 -28.25 -11.93 3.54
N VAL A 83 -29.28 -12.78 3.52
CA VAL A 83 -30.47 -12.85 4.38
C VAL A 83 -31.70 -12.08 3.89
N ARG A 84 -32.45 -12.72 2.98
CA ARG A 84 -33.84 -13.08 3.29
C ARG A 84 -34.06 -14.55 2.97
N GLY A 85 -33.57 -15.39 3.88
CA GLY A 85 -34.26 -16.64 4.18
C GLY A 85 -35.43 -16.33 5.10
N SER A 86 -36.63 -16.57 4.59
CA SER A 86 -37.85 -16.83 5.35
C SER A 86 -38.48 -18.00 4.56
N ASN A 87 -38.43 -19.25 5.02
CA ASN A 87 -39.33 -19.85 6.04
C ASN A 87 -40.70 -19.17 5.97
N GLU A 88 -41.79 -19.78 5.51
CA GLU A 88 -42.24 -21.18 5.46
C GLU A 88 -43.02 -21.49 4.17
#